data_AF-A0A7S3W4D3-F1
#
_entry.id   AF-A0A7S3W4D3-F1
#
_cell.length_a   1.000
_cell.length_b   1.000
_cell.length_c   1.000
_cell.angle_alpha   90.00
_cell.angle_beta   90.00
_cell.angle_gamma   90.00
#
_symmetry.space_group_name_H-M   'P 1'
#
loop_
_entity.id
_entity.type
_entity.pdbx_description
1 polymer ?
#
loop_
_entity_poly.entity_id
_entity_poly.type
_entity_poly.pdbx_seq_one_letter_code
_entity_poly.pdbx_strand_id
1 'polypeptide(L)'
;HTVTAALATLLGCAANAPHGPRLACRYVDRPLLVGGRKAVLRLHLAVASLSPPVAYASASGWYMRVSRAPFAGASDSDAEAHLTRGRYAGADEAVLPAAEAVRLLEEEHASLRGRWGEVWRRISGVLGRLVALLASRAAEGSRLARGGGRAAYGVDLLLAEGPGW
;
A
#
# COMPACT_ATOMS: atom_id res chain seq x y z
N HIS A 1 7.67 18.28 18.13
CA HIS A 1 6.28 18.64 17.79
C HIS A 1 5.50 17.36 17.50
N THR A 2 4.98 16.77 18.58
CA THR A 2 3.53 16.58 18.87
C THR A 2 2.83 15.39 18.19
N VAL A 3 3.46 14.21 18.24
CA VAL A 3 2.79 12.89 18.07
C VAL A 3 1.59 12.75 19.03
N THR A 4 1.62 13.43 20.18
CA THR A 4 0.58 13.38 21.22
C THR A 4 -0.74 14.01 20.82
N ALA A 5 -0.75 15.11 20.04
CA ALA A 5 -2.00 15.79 19.67
C ALA A 5 -2.76 15.03 18.58
N ALA A 6 -2.07 14.58 17.53
CA ALA A 6 -2.66 13.74 16.49
C ALA A 6 -3.16 12.39 17.04
N LEU A 7 -2.40 11.78 17.96
CA LEU A 7 -2.81 10.57 18.65
C LEU A 7 -4.02 10.82 19.56
N ALA A 8 -4.06 11.93 20.29
CA ALA A 8 -5.21 12.31 21.12
C ALA A 8 -6.46 12.60 20.27
N THR A 9 -6.32 13.15 19.07
CA THR A 9 -7.44 13.32 18.12
C THR A 9 -7.92 11.96 17.58
N LEU A 10 -7.00 11.06 17.20
CA LEU A 10 -7.33 9.69 16.77
C LEU A 10 -7.97 8.84 17.89
N LEU A 11 -7.57 9.07 19.13
CA LEU A 11 -8.14 8.49 20.34
C LEU A 11 -9.44 9.21 20.77
N GLY A 12 -9.60 10.50 20.48
CA GLY A 12 -10.81 11.27 20.74
C GLY A 12 -11.97 10.85 19.83
N CYS A 13 -11.65 10.56 18.56
CA CYS A 13 -12.56 9.86 17.65
C CYS A 13 -12.93 8.44 18.13
N ALA A 14 -12.27 7.91 19.17
CA ALA A 14 -12.57 6.61 19.78
C ALA A 14 -13.60 6.64 20.89
N ALA A 15 -13.91 7.80 21.47
CA ALA A 15 -14.66 7.84 22.73
C ALA A 15 -16.12 7.36 22.57
N ASN A 16 -16.69 7.41 21.36
CA ASN A 16 -18.13 7.23 21.16
C ASN A 16 -18.53 6.20 20.07
N ALA A 17 -17.67 5.24 19.69
CA ALA A 17 -18.09 4.16 18.79
C ALA A 17 -17.34 2.82 19.00
N PRO A 18 -18.05 1.67 18.89
CA PRO A 18 -17.55 0.33 19.21
C PRO A 18 -16.62 -0.16 18.09
N HIS A 19 -15.34 0.17 18.20
CA HIS A 19 -14.34 -0.23 17.22
C HIS A 19 -13.35 -1.16 17.92
N GLY A 20 -13.23 -2.39 17.40
CA GLY A 20 -12.38 -3.46 17.93
C GLY A 20 -10.88 -3.11 18.00
N PRO A 21 -9.99 -4.13 18.11
CA PRO A 21 -8.56 -3.92 18.30
C PRO A 21 -7.96 -2.91 17.30
N ARG A 22 -7.19 -1.95 17.82
CA ARG A 22 -6.53 -0.91 17.02
C ARG A 22 -5.04 -1.21 16.89
N LEU A 23 -4.49 -0.92 15.71
CA LEU A 23 -3.06 -1.01 15.44
C LEU A 23 -2.50 0.39 15.23
N ALA A 24 -1.45 0.74 15.97
CA ALA A 24 -0.65 1.93 15.70
C ALA A 24 0.56 1.51 14.86
N CYS A 25 0.79 2.20 13.73
CA CYS A 25 1.94 1.98 12.87
C CYS A 25 2.65 3.30 12.58
N ARG A 26 3.95 3.21 12.23
CA ARG A 26 4.71 4.38 11.82
C ARG A 26 4.07 5.00 10.58
N TYR A 27 3.80 6.31 10.65
CA TYR A 27 3.34 7.06 9.50
C TYR A 27 4.46 7.25 8.47
N VAL A 28 4.11 7.16 7.18
CA VAL A 28 5.02 7.46 6.07
C VAL A 28 4.87 8.94 5.75
N ASP A 29 5.83 9.72 6.22
CA ASP A 29 5.89 11.19 6.13
C ASP A 29 6.47 11.69 4.79
N ARG A 30 7.22 10.83 4.07
CA ARG A 30 7.81 11.13 2.75
C ARG A 30 7.38 10.10 1.69
N PRO A 31 6.07 10.02 1.35
CA PRO A 31 5.60 9.17 0.27
C PRO A 31 6.04 9.73 -1.08
N LEU A 32 6.22 8.86 -2.08
CA LEU A 32 6.28 9.31 -3.46
C LEU A 32 4.91 9.89 -3.85
N LEU A 33 4.95 11.10 -4.41
CA LEU A 33 3.76 11.84 -4.82
C LEU A 33 3.46 11.60 -6.30
N VAL A 34 2.18 11.75 -6.65
CA VAL A 34 1.67 11.74 -8.02
C VAL A 34 0.73 12.93 -8.19
N GLY A 35 1.07 13.86 -9.06
CA GLY A 35 0.44 15.17 -9.16
C GLY A 35 0.52 15.96 -7.85
N GLY A 36 1.62 15.84 -7.08
CA GLY A 36 1.74 16.45 -5.75
C GLY A 36 0.82 15.86 -4.67
N ARG A 37 0.17 14.72 -4.95
CA ARG A 37 -0.80 14.06 -4.07
C ARG A 37 -0.29 12.69 -3.63
N LYS A 38 -0.71 12.24 -2.45
CA LYS A 38 -0.33 10.94 -1.91
C LYS A 38 -1.00 9.84 -2.71
N ALA A 39 -0.27 8.78 -3.04
CA ALA A 39 -0.81 7.67 -3.83
C ALA A 39 -0.52 6.31 -3.19
N VAL A 40 -1.44 5.37 -3.33
CA VAL A 40 -1.28 3.96 -2.94
C VAL A 40 -1.42 3.08 -4.18
N LEU A 41 -0.42 2.24 -4.43
CA LEU A 41 -0.44 1.22 -5.47
C LEU A 41 -1.30 0.04 -5.00
N ARG A 42 -2.40 -0.23 -5.70
CA ARG A 42 -3.22 -1.43 -5.55
C ARG A 42 -2.83 -2.46 -6.60
N LEU A 43 -2.46 -3.65 -6.17
CA LEU A 43 -2.28 -4.82 -7.03
C LEU A 43 -3.07 -6.03 -6.53
N HIS A 44 -3.24 -7.02 -7.40
CA HIS A 44 -3.82 -8.30 -7.05
C HIS A 44 -2.72 -9.36 -6.96
N LEU A 45 -2.66 -10.07 -5.83
CA LEU A 45 -1.78 -11.19 -5.59
C LEU A 45 -2.62 -12.47 -5.49
N ALA A 46 -2.45 -13.38 -6.45
CA ALA A 46 -3.07 -14.69 -6.41
C ALA A 46 -2.08 -15.71 -5.83
N VAL A 47 -2.37 -16.25 -4.66
CA VAL A 47 -1.60 -17.34 -4.04
C VAL A 47 -2.26 -18.66 -4.44
N ALA A 48 -1.55 -19.46 -5.23
CA ALA A 48 -2.05 -20.70 -5.81
C ALA A 48 -1.68 -21.93 -4.98
N SER A 49 -0.55 -21.89 -4.27
CA SER A 49 -0.11 -22.92 -3.34
C SER A 49 0.88 -22.33 -2.32
N LEU A 50 0.94 -22.93 -1.12
CA LEU A 50 2.00 -22.69 -0.13
C LEU A 50 2.99 -23.87 -0.03
N SER A 51 2.76 -24.96 -0.76
CA SER A 51 3.61 -26.16 -0.79
C SER A 51 3.58 -26.80 -2.19
N PRO A 52 4.58 -26.54 -3.06
CA PRO A 52 5.56 -25.45 -2.93
C PRO A 52 4.88 -24.06 -3.00
N PRO A 53 5.50 -22.99 -2.47
CA PRO A 53 4.95 -21.64 -2.54
C PRO A 53 4.88 -21.17 -4.00
N VAL A 54 3.66 -20.88 -4.47
CA VAL A 54 3.39 -20.37 -5.82
C VAL A 54 2.41 -19.21 -5.73
N ALA A 55 2.81 -18.05 -6.24
CA ALA A 55 1.97 -16.87 -6.32
C ALA A 55 2.20 -16.08 -7.61
N TYR A 56 1.16 -15.36 -8.04
CA TYR A 56 1.14 -14.57 -9.26
C TYR A 56 0.71 -13.14 -8.93
N ALA A 57 1.46 -12.16 -9.45
CA ALA A 57 1.10 -10.76 -9.45
C ALA A 57 1.33 -10.19 -10.85
N SER A 58 0.34 -9.47 -11.39
CA SER A 58 0.45 -8.90 -12.74
C SER A 58 1.20 -7.58 -12.72
N ALA A 59 2.23 -7.46 -13.56
CA ALA A 59 2.98 -6.22 -13.77
C ALA A 59 2.17 -5.13 -14.48
N SER A 60 1.03 -5.49 -15.09
CA SER A 60 0.11 -4.58 -15.77
C SER A 60 -1.27 -4.48 -15.11
N GLY A 61 -1.58 -5.36 -14.13
CA GLY A 61 -2.88 -5.45 -13.47
C GLY A 61 -3.00 -4.67 -12.17
N TRP A 62 -2.26 -3.57 -12.03
CA TRP A 62 -2.26 -2.69 -10.88
C TRP A 62 -2.72 -1.27 -11.25
N TYR A 63 -3.10 -0.49 -10.26
CA TYR A 63 -3.47 0.92 -10.42
C TYR A 63 -3.06 1.70 -9.16
N MET A 64 -3.00 3.03 -9.26
CA MET A 64 -2.84 3.87 -8.07
C MET A 64 -4.15 4.50 -7.65
N ARG A 65 -4.37 4.57 -6.34
CA ARG A 65 -5.41 5.41 -5.74
C ARG A 65 -4.76 6.65 -5.18
N VAL A 66 -5.25 7.81 -5.57
CA VAL A 66 -4.66 9.10 -5.26
C VAL A 66 -5.51 9.85 -4.24
N SER A 67 -4.87 10.57 -3.33
CA SER A 67 -5.55 11.47 -2.41
C SER A 67 -6.26 12.59 -3.17
N ARG A 68 -7.22 13.24 -2.52
CA ARG A 68 -8.03 14.29 -3.15
C ARG A 68 -7.36 15.65 -3.05
N ALA A 69 -6.67 15.91 -1.94
CA ALA A 69 -5.92 17.12 -1.71
C ALA A 69 -4.40 16.92 -1.88
N PRO A 70 -3.64 17.98 -2.23
CA PRO A 70 -2.18 17.99 -2.21
C PRO A 70 -1.62 17.56 -0.85
N PHE A 71 -0.51 16.81 -0.86
CA PHE A 71 0.11 16.31 0.37
C PHE A 71 1.01 17.36 1.05
N ALA A 72 1.70 18.16 0.26
CA ALA A 72 2.68 19.12 0.77
C ALA A 72 1.99 20.24 1.59
N GLY A 73 2.45 20.43 2.83
CA GLY A 73 1.92 21.45 3.73
C GLY A 73 0.55 21.13 4.35
N ALA A 74 -0.02 19.96 4.05
CA ALA A 74 -1.27 19.53 4.67
C ALA A 74 -1.10 19.31 6.18
N SER A 75 -2.12 19.67 6.96
CA SER A 75 -2.17 19.38 8.39
C SER A 75 -2.40 17.89 8.64
N ASP A 76 -1.90 17.34 9.75
CA ASP A 76 -2.11 15.93 10.13
C ASP A 76 -3.60 15.53 10.22
N SER A 77 -4.50 16.50 10.43
CA SER A 77 -5.96 16.31 10.45
C SER A 77 -6.63 16.32 9.07
N ASP A 78 -5.89 16.64 8.00
CA ASP A 78 -6.42 16.69 6.65
C ASP A 78 -6.56 15.27 6.07
N ALA A 79 -7.75 14.70 6.27
CA ALA A 79 -8.08 13.37 5.77
C ALA A 79 -8.01 13.29 4.23
N GLU A 80 -8.31 14.37 3.51
CA GLU A 80 -8.33 14.37 2.04
C GLU A 80 -6.92 14.35 1.43
N ALA A 81 -5.94 14.88 2.16
CA ALA A 81 -4.51 14.82 1.78
C ALA A 81 -3.84 13.51 2.21
N HIS A 82 -4.28 12.91 3.32
CA HIS A 82 -3.59 11.77 3.93
C HIS A 82 -4.21 10.40 3.64
N LEU A 83 -5.50 10.33 3.26
CA LEU A 83 -6.21 9.11 2.89
C LEU A 83 -6.39 9.02 1.37
N THR A 84 -6.16 7.83 0.82
CA THR A 84 -6.33 7.52 -0.61
C THR A 84 -7.59 6.72 -0.92
N ARG A 85 -8.36 6.37 0.11
CA ARG A 85 -9.66 5.69 0.02
C ARG A 85 -10.76 6.76 0.09
N GLY A 86 -11.33 7.09 -1.06
CA GLY A 86 -12.45 8.04 -1.17
C GLY A 86 -13.63 7.71 -0.24
N ARG A 87 -13.93 6.42 -0.03
CA ARG A 87 -15.00 5.98 0.89
C ARG A 87 -14.87 6.48 2.33
N TYR A 88 -13.64 6.75 2.79
CA TYR A 88 -13.44 7.28 4.15
C TYR A 88 -13.63 8.80 4.21
N ALA A 89 -13.60 9.46 3.05
CA ALA A 89 -13.88 10.88 2.86
C ALA A 89 -15.28 11.12 2.24
N GLY A 90 -16.12 10.08 2.11
CA GLY A 90 -17.47 10.20 1.53
C GLY A 90 -17.52 10.50 0.03
N ALA A 91 -16.46 10.18 -0.73
CA ALA A 91 -16.34 10.52 -2.15
C ALA A 91 -15.83 9.35 -3.00
N ASP A 92 -15.94 9.48 -4.33
CA ASP A 92 -15.38 8.50 -5.28
C ASP A 92 -13.85 8.42 -5.20
N GLU A 93 -13.32 7.22 -5.42
CA GLU A 93 -11.87 6.97 -5.45
C GLU A 93 -11.26 7.54 -6.74
N ALA A 94 -10.27 8.41 -6.61
CA ALA A 94 -9.46 8.86 -7.74
C ALA A 94 -8.47 7.75 -8.12
N VAL A 95 -8.68 7.11 -9.26
CA VAL A 95 -7.87 5.98 -9.76
C VAL A 95 -7.04 6.41 -10.95
N LEU A 96 -5.74 6.10 -10.91
CA LEU A 96 -4.81 6.27 -12.03
C LEU A 96 -4.40 4.91 -12.59
N PRO A 97 -4.56 4.68 -13.89
CA PRO A 97 -4.05 3.49 -14.56
C PRO A 97 -2.53 3.35 -14.43
N ALA A 98 -2.02 2.12 -14.47
CA ALA A 98 -0.60 1.80 -14.30
C ALA A 98 0.33 2.68 -15.17
N ALA A 99 0.08 2.73 -16.48
CA ALA A 99 0.94 3.45 -17.42
C ALA A 99 1.01 4.95 -17.13
N GLU A 100 -0.13 5.55 -16.79
CA GLU A 100 -0.19 6.97 -16.43
C GLU A 100 0.49 7.24 -15.09
N ALA A 101 0.29 6.36 -14.10
CA ALA A 101 0.96 6.46 -12.81
C ALA A 101 2.49 6.38 -12.94
N VAL A 102 3.02 5.46 -13.75
CA VAL A 102 4.47 5.38 -14.03
C VAL A 102 4.97 6.66 -14.67
N ARG A 103 4.28 7.15 -15.71
CA ARG A 103 4.67 8.39 -16.40
C ARG A 103 4.77 9.56 -15.42
N LEU A 104 3.73 9.79 -14.61
CA LEU A 104 3.71 10.87 -13.63
C LEU A 104 4.79 10.72 -12.55
N LEU A 105 5.03 9.49 -12.08
CA LEU A 105 6.10 9.22 -11.12
C LEU A 105 7.49 9.52 -11.71
N GLU A 106 7.74 9.14 -12.95
CA GLU A 106 9.02 9.40 -13.62
C GLU A 106 9.22 10.88 -14.01
N GLU A 107 8.12 11.62 -14.19
CA GLU A 107 8.11 13.08 -14.38
C GLU A 107 8.42 13.82 -13.08
N GLU A 108 7.79 13.45 -11.97
CA GLU A 108 7.96 14.11 -10.66
C GLU A 108 9.24 13.68 -9.93
N HIS A 109 9.66 12.43 -10.11
CA HIS A 109 10.79 11.84 -9.39
C HIS A 109 11.85 11.42 -10.38
N ALA A 110 12.79 12.31 -10.66
CA ALA A 110 13.87 12.07 -11.63
C ALA A 110 14.67 10.78 -11.35
N SER A 111 14.77 10.37 -10.07
CA SER A 111 15.43 9.13 -9.64
C SER A 111 14.74 7.85 -10.13
N LEU A 112 13.48 7.93 -10.57
CA LEU A 112 12.69 6.80 -11.07
C LEU A 112 12.68 6.68 -12.59
N ARG A 113 13.12 7.71 -13.33
CA ARG A 113 13.02 7.75 -14.81
C ARG A 113 13.70 6.54 -15.44
N GLY A 114 12.93 5.73 -16.18
CA GLY A 114 13.40 4.52 -16.84
C GLY A 114 13.74 3.36 -15.87
N ARG A 115 13.45 3.51 -14.57
CA ARG A 115 13.82 2.56 -13.52
C ARG A 115 12.61 1.85 -12.92
N TRP A 116 11.43 2.01 -13.51
CA TRP A 116 10.22 1.31 -13.05
C TRP A 116 10.39 -0.22 -12.99
N GLY A 117 11.15 -0.82 -13.92
CA GLY A 117 11.47 -2.24 -13.85
C GLY A 117 12.21 -2.66 -12.57
N GLU A 118 13.05 -1.78 -12.02
CA GLU A 118 13.72 -2.01 -10.73
C GLU A 118 12.74 -1.90 -9.55
N VAL A 119 11.85 -0.90 -9.60
CA VAL A 119 10.75 -0.74 -8.62
C VAL A 119 9.92 -2.02 -8.59
N TRP A 120 9.49 -2.51 -9.75
CA TRP A 120 8.67 -3.71 -9.86
C TRP A 120 9.41 -4.97 -9.36
N ARG A 121 10.71 -5.07 -9.63
CA ARG A 121 11.55 -6.16 -9.10
C ARG A 121 11.61 -6.13 -7.57
N ARG A 122 11.72 -4.94 -6.96
CA ARG A 122 11.69 -4.77 -5.50
C ARG A 122 10.31 -5.16 -4.93
N ILE A 123 9.22 -4.70 -5.55
CA ILE A 123 7.85 -5.07 -5.18
C ILE A 123 7.68 -6.59 -5.23
N SER A 124 8.03 -7.21 -6.35
CA SER A 124 7.94 -8.66 -6.54
C SER A 124 8.76 -9.43 -5.51
N GLY A 125 9.96 -8.94 -5.16
CA GLY A 125 10.78 -9.52 -4.10
C GLY A 125 10.14 -9.44 -2.71
N VAL A 126 9.46 -8.33 -2.38
CA VAL A 126 8.70 -8.20 -1.12
C VAL A 126 7.54 -9.19 -1.08
N LEU A 127 6.76 -9.29 -2.17
CA LEU A 127 5.64 -10.22 -2.28
C LEU A 127 6.12 -11.68 -2.18
N GLY A 128 7.22 -12.03 -2.84
CA GLY A 128 7.82 -13.36 -2.76
C GLY A 128 8.23 -13.73 -1.33
N ARG A 129 8.88 -12.81 -0.60
CA ARG A 129 9.23 -13.02 0.82
C ARG A 129 7.99 -13.17 1.70
N LEU A 130 6.94 -12.39 1.44
CA LEU A 130 5.67 -12.51 2.18
C LEU A 130 5.05 -13.91 1.98
N VAL A 131 5.00 -14.41 0.75
CA VAL A 131 4.45 -15.74 0.44
C VAL A 131 5.32 -16.85 1.05
N ALA A 132 6.65 -16.72 0.99
CA ALA A 132 7.57 -17.66 1.64
C ALA A 132 7.36 -17.69 3.17
N LEU A 133 7.17 -16.52 3.80
CA LEU A 133 6.85 -16.42 5.22
C LEU A 133 5.52 -17.12 5.54
N LEU A 134 4.47 -16.86 4.76
CA LEU A 134 3.17 -17.53 4.93
C LEU A 134 3.29 -19.05 4.80
N ALA A 135 4.05 -19.54 3.82
CA ALA A 135 4.33 -20.95 3.65
C ALA A 135 5.05 -21.55 4.88
N SER A 136 6.07 -20.86 5.41
CA SER A 136 6.80 -21.30 6.61
C SER A 136 5.95 -21.34 7.89
N ARG A 137 4.81 -20.62 7.91
CA ARG A 137 3.89 -20.54 9.05
C ARG A 137 2.63 -21.38 8.85
N ALA A 138 2.51 -22.08 7.72
CA ALA A 138 1.40 -23.00 7.51
C ALA A 138 1.44 -24.09 8.59
N ALA A 139 0.37 -24.22 9.35
CA ALA A 139 0.30 -25.18 10.43
C ALA A 139 0.59 -26.60 9.90
N GLU A 140 1.46 -27.32 10.58
CA GLU A 140 1.85 -28.67 10.18
C GLU A 140 0.60 -29.56 10.09
N GLY A 141 0.52 -30.38 9.03
CA GLY A 141 -0.64 -31.22 8.75
C GLY A 141 -1.88 -30.49 8.22
N SER A 142 -1.91 -29.16 8.15
CA SER A 142 -3.03 -28.40 7.57
C SER A 142 -3.18 -28.62 6.06
N ARG A 143 -4.39 -28.37 5.54
CA ARG A 143 -4.66 -28.40 4.09
C ARG A 143 -3.72 -27.47 3.31
N LEU A 144 -3.40 -26.31 3.89
CA LEU A 144 -2.48 -25.33 3.33
C LEU A 144 -1.05 -25.88 3.20
N ALA A 145 -0.56 -26.55 4.25
CA ALA A 145 0.77 -27.17 4.25
C ALA A 145 0.91 -28.33 3.23
N ARG A 146 -0.21 -28.94 2.84
CA ARG A 146 -0.28 -29.98 1.79
C ARG A 146 -0.57 -29.42 0.39
N GLY A 147 -0.40 -28.11 0.19
CA GLY A 147 -0.60 -27.45 -1.12
C GLY A 147 -2.06 -27.23 -1.50
N GLY A 148 -2.99 -27.45 -0.56
CA GLY A 148 -4.41 -27.21 -0.77
C GLY A 148 -4.82 -25.81 -0.35
N GLY A 149 -5.56 -25.11 -1.20
CA GLY A 149 -6.10 -23.77 -0.93
C GLY A 149 -5.56 -22.73 -1.90
N ARG A 150 -6.43 -21.82 -2.31
CA ARG A 150 -6.11 -20.71 -3.21
C ARG A 150 -6.75 -19.46 -2.65
N ALA A 151 -6.07 -18.32 -2.80
CA ALA A 151 -6.59 -17.05 -2.36
C ALA A 151 -6.13 -15.92 -3.29
N ALA A 152 -7.00 -14.95 -3.50
CA ALA A 152 -6.66 -13.71 -4.17
C ALA A 152 -6.73 -12.57 -3.17
N TYR A 153 -5.68 -11.76 -3.12
CA TYR A 153 -5.55 -10.64 -2.20
C TYR A 153 -5.41 -9.35 -2.98
N GLY A 154 -6.15 -8.31 -2.57
CA GLY A 154 -5.81 -6.94 -2.91
C GLY A 154 -4.69 -6.47 -1.99
N VAL A 155 -3.51 -6.21 -2.55
CA VAL A 155 -2.36 -5.69 -1.79
C VAL A 155 -2.26 -4.19 -2.03
N ASP A 156 -2.12 -3.43 -0.93
CA ASP A 156 -1.88 -2.00 -0.93
C ASP A 156 -0.43 -1.71 -0.58
N LEU A 157 0.28 -1.02 -1.47
CA LEU A 157 1.66 -0.60 -1.28
C LEU A 157 1.75 0.92 -1.34
N LEU A 158 2.33 1.51 -0.29
CA LEU A 158 2.73 2.91 -0.30
C LEU A 158 4.20 2.98 -0.68
N LEU A 159 4.50 3.65 -1.80
CA LEU A 159 5.87 3.87 -2.22
C LEU A 159 6.41 5.12 -1.52
N ALA A 160 7.65 5.07 -1.06
CA ALA A 160 8.29 6.14 -0.32
C ALA A 160 9.74 6.30 -0.78
N GLU A 161 10.25 7.53 -0.64
CA GLU A 161 11.67 7.78 -0.79
C GLU A 161 12.46 7.03 0.28
N GLY A 162 13.66 6.59 -0.08
CA GLY A 162 14.56 5.86 0.80
C GLY A 162 16.01 5.97 0.32
N PRO A 163 17.00 5.72 1.19
CA PRO A 163 18.40 5.67 0.77
C PRO A 163 18.58 4.55 -0.27
N GLY A 164 19.10 4.90 -1.46
CA GLY A 164 19.32 3.95 -2.56
C GLY A 164 18.30 3.99 -3.70
N TRP A 165 17.64 5.14 -3.88
CA TRP A 165 17.07 5.56 -5.16
C TRP A 165 18.03 6.51 -5.85
#